data_AF-A0A6I7XMM1-F1
#
_entry.id   AF-A0A6I7XMM1-F1
#
_cell.length_a   1.000
_cell.length_b   1.000
_cell.length_c   1.000
_cell.angle_alpha   90.00
_cell.angle_beta   90.00
_cell.angle_gamma   90.00
#
_symmetry.space_group_name_H-M   'P 1'
#
loop_
_entity.id
_entity.type
_entity.pdbx_description
1 polymer ?
#
loop_
_entity_poly.entity_id
_entity_poly.type
_entity_poly.pdbx_seq_one_letter_code
_entity_poly.pdbx_strand_id
1 'polypeptide(L)'
;MPPKQKIPITRARARNPGDQKRQNPLLVAAGEGVSIACSDAAPHHNTPGVTWIPLQDAVAFQYAPIWRKQGETARVRAFTEQLHRTVQTTAATN
;
A
#
# COMPACT_ATOMS: atom_id res chain seq x y z
N MET A 1 -5.34 30.10 8.10
CA MET A 1 -4.32 29.11 7.69
C MET A 1 -3.99 28.27 8.92
N PRO A 2 -4.42 27.00 9.02
CA PRO A 2 -4.19 26.21 10.22
C PRO A 2 -2.72 25.72 10.28
N PRO A 3 -2.16 25.53 11.49
CA PRO A 3 -0.76 25.19 11.67
C PRO A 3 -0.45 23.75 11.22
N LYS A 4 0.72 23.56 10.62
CA LYS A 4 1.22 22.24 10.21
C LYS A 4 1.59 21.42 11.46
N GLN A 5 0.72 20.51 11.86
CA GLN A 5 0.99 19.54 12.93
C GLN A 5 1.96 18.47 12.42
N LYS A 6 3.10 18.30 13.11
CA LYS A 6 4.06 17.23 12.81
C LYS A 6 3.51 15.92 13.36
N ILE A 7 3.08 15.02 12.48
CA ILE A 7 2.70 13.65 12.84
C ILE A 7 3.99 12.91 13.26
N PRO A 8 4.03 12.23 14.41
CA PRO A 8 5.20 11.44 14.79
C PRO A 8 5.22 10.18 13.93
N ILE A 9 5.97 10.24 12.83
CA ILE A 9 6.38 9.01 12.14
C ILE A 9 7.38 8.35 13.06
N THR A 10 6.99 7.27 13.74
CA THR A 10 7.89 6.43 14.53
C THR A 10 9.14 6.17 13.70
N ARG A 11 10.29 6.65 14.17
CA ARG A 11 11.56 6.59 13.46
C ARG A 11 11.92 5.12 13.25
N ALA A 12 11.76 4.62 12.02
CA ALA A 12 12.30 3.32 11.64
C ALA A 12 13.82 3.36 11.83
N ARG A 13 14.32 2.52 12.75
CA ARG A 13 15.75 2.39 13.01
C ARG A 13 16.32 1.45 11.95
N ALA A 14 16.79 1.99 10.83
CA ALA A 14 17.58 1.19 9.89
C ALA A 14 18.87 0.72 10.59
N ARG A 15 19.03 -0.60 10.75
CA ARG A 15 20.29 -1.20 11.18
C ARG A 15 20.95 -1.83 9.95
N ASN A 16 22.05 -1.21 9.53
CA ASN A 16 23.04 -1.61 8.51
C ASN A 16 22.76 -1.32 7.02
N PRO A 17 23.78 -0.85 6.25
CA PRO A 17 23.65 -0.47 4.84
C PRO A 17 23.70 -1.65 3.84
N GLY A 18 23.56 -2.90 4.31
CA GLY A 18 23.72 -4.12 3.49
C GLY A 18 22.42 -4.75 2.99
N ASP A 19 21.24 -4.28 3.42
CA ASP A 19 19.96 -4.95 3.15
C ASP A 19 19.36 -4.54 1.79
N GLN A 20 20.00 -4.99 0.72
CA GLN A 20 19.46 -4.96 -0.63
C GLN A 20 18.21 -5.88 -0.71
N LYS A 21 17.01 -5.28 -0.73
CA LYS A 21 15.70 -5.88 -1.05
C LYS A 21 15.44 -7.28 -0.46
N ARG A 22 15.27 -7.37 0.86
CA ARG A 22 14.46 -8.44 1.44
C ARG A 22 13.00 -8.01 1.40
N GLN A 23 12.13 -8.87 0.86
CA GLN A 23 10.69 -8.64 0.85
C GLN A 23 10.26 -8.39 2.30
N ASN A 24 9.74 -7.20 2.53
CA ASN A 24 9.34 -6.61 3.81
C ASN A 24 8.69 -7.59 4.83
N PRO A 25 7.87 -8.59 4.42
CA PRO A 25 7.25 -9.53 5.36
C PRO A 25 8.22 -10.40 6.16
N LEU A 26 9.40 -10.75 5.61
CA LEU A 26 10.31 -11.69 6.27
C LEU A 26 11.00 -11.09 7.51
N LEU A 27 11.28 -9.79 7.49
CA LEU A 27 11.85 -9.11 8.67
C LEU A 27 10.80 -8.92 9.77
N VAL A 28 9.55 -8.65 9.38
CA VAL A 28 8.43 -8.61 10.33
C VAL A 28 8.19 -9.98 10.95
N ALA A 29 8.19 -11.05 10.13
CA ALA A 29 8.04 -12.42 10.60
C ALA A 29 9.20 -12.87 11.51
N ALA A 30 10.41 -12.36 11.29
CA ALA A 30 11.56 -12.60 12.16
C ALA A 30 11.53 -11.78 13.47
N GLY A 31 10.52 -10.92 13.67
CA GLY A 31 10.42 -10.05 14.85
C GLY A 31 11.40 -8.88 14.84
N GLU A 32 12.05 -8.60 13.70
CA GLU A 32 13.09 -7.58 13.56
C GLU A 32 12.53 -6.19 13.21
N GLY A 33 11.20 -6.05 13.08
CA GLY A 33 10.59 -4.75 12.84
C GLY A 33 9.08 -4.79 12.59
N VAL A 34 8.56 -3.60 12.27
CA VAL A 34 7.17 -3.38 11.86
C VAL A 34 7.17 -2.69 10.51
N SER A 35 6.16 -2.99 9.68
CA SER A 35 5.95 -2.30 8.42
C SER A 35 4.49 -1.92 8.24
N ILE A 36 4.28 -0.73 7.67
CA ILE A 36 2.97 -0.31 7.19
C ILE A 36 2.77 -0.94 5.81
N ALA A 37 1.58 -1.48 5.56
CA ALA A 37 1.14 -1.89 4.24
C ALA A 37 -0.28 -1.38 3.99
N CYS A 38 -0.70 -1.39 2.73
CA CYS A 38 -2.08 -1.11 2.37
C CYS A 38 -2.97 -2.27 2.82
N SER A 39 -4.25 -1.99 3.12
CA SER A 39 -5.22 -2.98 3.61
C SER A 39 -5.32 -4.22 2.71
N ASP A 40 -5.16 -4.02 1.41
CA ASP A 40 -5.23 -5.09 0.40
C ASP A 40 -4.04 -6.05 0.47
N ALA A 41 -2.99 -5.75 1.24
CA ALA A 41 -1.85 -6.65 1.39
C ALA A 41 -2.17 -7.87 2.26
N ALA A 42 -3.03 -7.72 3.28
CA ALA A 42 -3.29 -8.78 4.25
C ALA A 42 -3.92 -10.04 3.63
N PRO A 43 -4.92 -9.96 2.73
CA PRO A 43 -5.47 -11.14 2.06
C PRO A 43 -4.46 -11.90 1.20
N HIS A 44 -3.44 -11.21 0.66
CA HIS A 44 -2.47 -11.79 -0.27
C HIS A 44 -1.22 -12.35 0.43
N HIS A 45 -1.04 -12.02 1.71
CA HIS A 45 0.15 -12.37 2.47
C HIS A 45 -0.22 -13.04 3.79
N ASN A 46 -0.35 -14.36 3.73
CA ASN A 46 -0.54 -15.20 4.92
C ASN A 46 0.81 -15.70 5.45
N THR A 47 1.70 -14.79 5.81
CA THR A 47 3.01 -15.14 6.36
C THR A 47 2.85 -15.57 7.82
N PRO A 48 3.23 -16.81 8.20
CA PRO A 48 3.16 -17.27 9.59
C PRO A 48 3.97 -16.35 10.51
N GLY A 49 3.42 -16.07 11.69
CA GLY A 49 4.07 -15.21 12.70
C GLY A 49 3.90 -13.70 12.45
N VAL A 50 3.17 -13.29 11.41
CA VAL A 50 2.85 -11.87 11.16
C VAL A 50 1.43 -11.57 11.64
N THR A 51 1.28 -10.54 12.47
CA THR A 51 -0.02 -10.02 12.89
C THR A 51 -0.34 -8.73 12.14
N TRP A 52 -1.49 -8.67 11.49
CA TRP A 52 -1.98 -7.48 10.81
C TRP A 52 -2.79 -6.61 11.79
N ILE A 53 -2.40 -5.35 11.94
CA ILE A 53 -3.06 -4.39 12.84
C ILE A 53 -3.67 -3.27 11.98
N PRO A 54 -4.97 -2.98 12.08
CA PRO A 54 -5.59 -1.91 11.31
C PRO A 54 -5.15 -0.54 11.85
N LEU A 55 -4.65 0.32 10.95
CA LEU A 55 -4.33 1.72 11.26
C LEU A 55 -5.61 2.56 11.12
N GLN A 56 -6.06 3.19 12.20
CA GLN A 56 -7.32 3.95 12.25
C GLN A 56 -7.17 5.41 11.77
N ASP A 57 -5.99 6.01 11.98
CA ASP A 57 -5.74 7.43 11.67
C ASP A 57 -4.93 7.63 10.37
N ALA A 58 -4.88 6.62 9.51
CA ALA A 58 -4.16 6.70 8.25
C ALA A 58 -5.04 7.35 7.16
N VAL A 59 -4.43 8.23 6.35
CA VAL A 59 -5.10 8.73 5.14
C VAL A 59 -5.29 7.56 4.18
N ALA A 60 -6.50 7.42 3.64
CA ALA A 60 -6.83 6.38 2.68
C ALA A 60 -5.91 6.47 1.46
N PHE A 61 -5.29 5.33 1.12
CA PHE A 61 -4.44 5.23 -0.06
C PHE A 61 -5.33 5.11 -1.30
N GLN A 62 -5.03 5.89 -2.34
CA GLN A 62 -5.74 5.81 -3.62
C GLN A 62 -4.83 5.21 -4.68
N TYR A 63 -5.28 4.12 -5.29
CA TYR A 63 -4.61 3.54 -6.45
C TYR A 63 -5.14 4.17 -7.72
N ALA A 64 -4.22 4.60 -8.59
CA ALA A 64 -4.54 5.09 -9.92
C ALA A 64 -3.60 4.46 -10.95
N PRO A 65 -4.13 4.00 -12.10
CA PRO A 65 -3.31 3.70 -13.26
C PRO A 65 -2.52 4.94 -13.70
N ILE A 66 -1.23 4.76 -14.00
CA ILE A 66 -0.35 5.84 -14.47
C ILE A 66 0.40 5.36 -15.71
N TRP A 67 0.43 6.22 -16.73
CA TRP A 67 1.20 6.01 -17.96
C TRP A 67 1.78 7.34 -18.44
N ARG A 68 2.78 7.28 -19.33
CA ARG A 68 3.28 8.48 -20.02
C ARG A 68 2.22 8.98 -20.99
N LYS A 69 2.06 10.29 -21.15
CA LYS A 69 1.06 10.90 -22.05
C LYS A 69 1.04 10.29 -23.47
N GLN A 70 2.22 10.00 -24.04
CA GLN A 70 2.35 9.37 -25.36
C GLN A 70 1.84 7.92 -25.42
N GLY A 71 1.70 7.25 -24.28
CA GLY A 71 1.14 5.92 -24.13
C GLY A 71 -0.39 5.90 -23.97
N GLU A 72 -1.06 7.06 -24.03
CA GLU A 72 -2.52 7.11 -23.92
C GLU A 72 -3.20 6.68 -25.23
N THR A 73 -3.43 5.37 -25.33
CA THR A 73 -4.10 4.75 -26.47
C THR A 73 -5.58 4.50 -26.18
N ALA A 74 -6.38 4.22 -27.22
CA ALA A 74 -7.77 3.81 -27.05
C ALA A 74 -7.93 2.57 -26.14
N ARG A 75 -6.95 1.64 -26.20
CA ARG A 75 -6.94 0.45 -25.35
C ARG A 75 -6.69 0.78 -23.87
N VAL A 76 -5.78 1.71 -23.59
CA VAL A 76 -5.51 2.17 -22.22
C VAL A 76 -6.73 2.87 -21.62
N ARG A 77 -7.45 3.67 -22.41
CA ARG A 77 -8.72 4.29 -21.98
C ARG A 77 -9.79 3.25 -21.67
N ALA A 78 -10.03 2.33 -22.59
CA ALA A 78 -11.03 1.26 -22.40
C ALA A 78 -10.70 0.38 -21.18
N PHE A 79 -9.42 0.06 -20.96
CA PHE A 79 -8.98 -0.68 -19.77
C PHE A 79 -9.22 0.10 -18.47
N THR A 80 -8.89 1.39 -18.46
CA THR A 80 -9.07 2.25 -17.27
C THR A 80 -10.55 2.42 -16.92
N GLU A 81 -11.40 2.62 -17.92
CA GLU A 81 -12.86 2.66 -17.73
C GLU A 81 -13.40 1.35 -17.15
N GLN A 82 -12.93 0.20 -17.67
CA GLN A 82 -13.33 -1.09 -17.15
C GLN A 82 -12.85 -1.32 -15.71
N LEU A 83 -11.62 -0.91 -15.39
CA LEU A 83 -11.11 -0.95 -14.02
C LEU A 83 -11.99 -0.14 -13.07
N HIS A 84 -12.36 1.09 -13.43
CA HIS A 84 -13.23 1.92 -12.61
C HIS A 84 -14.60 1.26 -12.36
N ARG A 85 -15.19 0.64 -13.39
CA ARG A 85 -16.45 -0.12 -13.23
C ARG A 85 -16.28 -1.29 -12.26
N THR A 86 -15.24 -2.10 -12.40
CA THR A 86 -15.00 -3.25 -11.53
C THR A 86 -14.85 -2.83 -10.05
N VAL A 87 -14.09 -1.77 -9.78
CA VAL A 87 -13.90 -1.27 -8.41
C VAL A 87 -15.22 -0.77 -7.80
N GLN A 88 -16.05 -0.09 -8.59
CA GLN A 88 -17.36 0.40 -8.14
C GLN A 88 -18.34 -0.74 -7.84
N THR A 89 -18.33 -1.81 -8.64
CA THR A 89 -19.18 -2.99 -8.43
C THR A 89 -18.82 -3.73 -7.13
N THR A 90 -17.52 -3.92 -6.87
CA THR A 90 -17.06 -4.58 -5.63
C THR A 90 -17.41 -3.75 -4.39
N ALA A 91 -17.33 -2.42 -4.47
CA ALA A 91 -17.73 -1.53 -3.38
C ALA A 91 -19.24 -1.58 -3.08
N ALA A 92 -20.08 -1.97 -4.03
CA ALA A 92 -21.53 -2.11 -3.85
C ALA A 92 -21.97 -3.48 -3.29
N THR A 93 -21.04 -4.43 -3.15
CA THR A 93 -21.34 -5.83 -2.78
C THR A 93 -20.86 -6.22 -1.37
N ASN A 94 -20.18 -5.32 -0.66
CA ASN A 94 -19.71 -5.48 0.73
C ASN A 94 -20.46 -4.54 1.68
#